data_AF-A0A344LY63-F1
#
_entry.id   AF-A0A344LY63-F1
#
_cell.length_a   1.000
_cell.length_b   1.000
_cell.length_c   1.000
_cell.angle_alpha   90.00
_cell.angle_beta   90.00
_cell.angle_gamma   90.00
#
_symmetry.space_group_name_H-M   'P 1'
#
loop_
_entity.id
_entity.type
_entity.pdbx_description
1 polymer ?
#
loop_
_entity_poly.entity_id
_entity_poly.type
_entity_poly.pdbx_seq_one_letter_code
_entity_poly.pdbx_strand_id
1 'polypeptide(L)'
;MALKYNLSKVYALSDNDPEFVNEILNLFVTEVPEDLKQIKEGIKKKDHKYAYSYAHKIKPTLDLMGLNVAFEEILQVEAWTKAEGKKKDIIETFKSIRIQVKEAIKEIKKDFDL
;
A
#
# COMPACT_ATOMS: atom_id res chain seq x y z
N MET A 1 -0.03 21.84 -2.85
CA MET A 1 0.21 20.57 -2.13
C MET A 1 0.18 19.46 -3.16
N ALA A 2 1.19 18.60 -3.21
CA ALA A 2 1.10 17.40 -4.06
C ALA A 2 0.13 16.44 -3.39
N LEU A 3 -0.95 16.08 -4.09
CA LEU A 3 -1.90 15.05 -3.64
C LEU A 3 -1.13 13.77 -3.33
N LYS A 4 -1.32 13.20 -2.13
CA LYS A 4 -0.65 11.96 -1.73
C LYS A 4 -1.39 10.72 -2.20
N TYR A 5 -2.55 10.85 -2.83
CA TYR A 5 -3.35 9.76 -3.41
C TYR A 5 -4.11 10.26 -4.65
N ASN A 6 -4.60 9.35 -5.48
CA ASN A 6 -5.45 9.65 -6.63
C ASN A 6 -6.57 8.60 -6.74
N LEU A 7 -7.82 9.05 -6.67
CA LEU A 7 -9.02 8.20 -6.70
C LEU A 7 -9.64 8.05 -8.09
N SER A 8 -9.03 8.57 -9.17
CA SER A 8 -9.61 8.48 -10.53
C SER A 8 -9.91 7.04 -10.92
N LYS A 9 -9.08 6.07 -10.52
CA LYS A 9 -9.33 4.64 -10.75
C LYS A 9 -10.48 4.11 -9.89
N VAL A 10 -10.56 4.52 -8.62
CA VAL A 10 -11.66 4.12 -7.73
C VAL A 10 -12.98 4.64 -8.27
N TYR A 11 -13.05 5.91 -8.67
CA TYR A 11 -14.24 6.51 -9.28
C TYR A 11 -14.65 5.81 -10.58
N ALA A 12 -13.69 5.51 -11.45
CA ALA A 12 -13.94 4.79 -12.70
C ALA A 12 -14.48 3.36 -12.47
N LEU A 13 -14.01 2.67 -11.43
CA LEU A 13 -14.52 1.35 -11.06
C LEU A 13 -15.88 1.39 -10.37
N SER A 14 -16.15 2.46 -9.62
CA SER A 14 -17.40 2.65 -8.89
C SER A 14 -18.58 3.07 -9.77
N ASP A 15 -18.38 3.36 -11.06
CA ASP A 15 -19.37 4.07 -11.90
C ASP A 15 -19.89 5.36 -11.23
N ASN A 16 -18.98 6.05 -10.53
CA ASN A 16 -19.26 7.24 -9.72
C ASN A 16 -20.18 7.01 -8.49
N ASP A 17 -20.32 5.76 -8.02
CA ASP A 17 -21.05 5.39 -6.81
C ASP A 17 -20.30 5.78 -5.53
N PRO A 18 -20.80 6.74 -4.74
CA PRO A 18 -20.08 7.26 -3.57
C PRO A 18 -20.00 6.25 -2.42
N GLU A 19 -20.96 5.32 -2.29
CA GLU A 19 -20.93 4.31 -1.24
C GLU A 19 -19.79 3.32 -1.47
N PHE A 20 -19.62 2.85 -2.72
CA PHE A 20 -18.51 2.01 -3.12
C PHE A 20 -17.16 2.69 -2.91
N VAL A 21 -17.03 3.98 -3.27
CA VAL A 21 -15.79 4.73 -3.01
C VAL A 21 -15.49 4.73 -1.52
N ASN A 22 -16.49 4.99 -0.67
CA ASN A 22 -16.28 5.06 0.77
C ASN A 22 -15.90 3.70 1.39
N GLU A 23 -16.46 2.60 0.89
CA GLU A 23 -16.07 1.23 1.28
C GLU A 23 -14.60 0.95 0.93
N ILE A 24 -14.15 1.30 -0.28
CA ILE A 24 -12.74 1.13 -0.69
C ILE A 24 -11.80 1.98 0.16
N LEU A 25 -12.17 3.22 0.48
CA LEU A 25 -11.40 4.10 1.36
C LEU A 25 -11.32 3.53 2.78
N ASN A 26 -12.43 3.05 3.32
CA ASN A 26 -12.48 2.40 4.63
C ASN A 26 -11.60 1.15 4.70
N LEU A 27 -11.68 0.29 3.68
CA LEU A 27 -10.82 -0.88 3.56
C LEU A 27 -9.34 -0.48 3.49
N PHE A 28 -9.02 0.57 2.73
CA PHE A 28 -7.66 1.08 2.63
C PHE A 28 -7.11 1.57 3.98
N VAL A 29 -7.87 2.39 4.72
CA VAL A 29 -7.41 2.97 5.99
C VAL A 29 -7.37 1.96 7.13
N THR A 30 -8.06 0.82 7.03
CA THR A 30 -8.11 -0.23 8.05
C THR A 30 -7.15 -1.38 7.72
N GLU A 31 -7.26 -2.02 6.55
CA GLU A 31 -6.52 -3.24 6.22
C GLU A 31 -5.07 -2.98 5.81
N VAL A 32 -4.80 -1.97 4.96
CA VAL A 32 -3.44 -1.75 4.43
C VAL A 32 -2.42 -1.48 5.54
N PRO A 33 -2.73 -0.71 6.61
CA PRO A 33 -1.84 -0.60 7.77
C PRO A 33 -1.53 -1.92 8.46
N GLU A 34 -2.48 -2.84 8.52
CA GLU A 34 -2.29 -4.16 9.14
C GLU A 34 -1.43 -5.06 8.28
N ASP A 35 -1.71 -5.11 6.98
CA ASP A 35 -0.91 -5.85 6.00
C ASP A 35 0.54 -5.33 5.96
N LEU A 36 0.75 -4.01 6.06
CA LEU A 36 2.10 -3.44 6.21
C LEU A 36 2.80 -3.94 7.47
N LYS A 37 2.10 -4.10 8.60
CA LYS A 37 2.73 -4.71 9.81
C LYS A 37 3.18 -6.14 9.53
N GLN A 38 2.40 -6.91 8.76
CA GLN A 38 2.75 -8.29 8.41
C GLN A 38 3.96 -8.35 7.48
N ILE A 39 4.05 -7.46 6.48
CA ILE A 39 5.25 -7.34 5.63
C ILE A 39 6.49 -7.03 6.48
N LYS A 40 6.37 -6.10 7.43
CA LYS A 40 7.46 -5.75 8.35
C LYS A 40 7.94 -6.96 9.14
N GLU A 41 7.01 -7.74 9.69
CA GLU A 41 7.34 -8.95 10.45
C GLU A 41 7.99 -10.01 9.56
N GLY A 42 7.51 -10.20 8.32
CA GLY A 42 8.14 -11.08 7.34
C GLY A 42 9.58 -10.67 7.02
N ILE A 43 9.83 -9.37 6.79
CA ILE A 43 11.19 -8.84 6.58
C ILE A 43 12.07 -9.11 7.81
N LYS A 44 11.57 -8.82 9.02
CA LYS A 44 12.31 -9.02 10.28
C LYS A 44 12.67 -10.48 10.54
N LYS A 45 11.74 -11.40 10.27
CA LYS A 45 11.92 -12.85 10.44
C LYS A 45 12.65 -13.50 9.27
N LYS A 46 13.00 -12.74 8.22
CA LYS A 46 13.51 -13.24 6.94
C LYS A 46 12.57 -14.27 6.29
N ASP A 47 11.27 -14.17 6.59
CA ASP A 47 10.24 -14.98 5.94
C ASP A 47 9.80 -14.28 4.65
N HIS A 48 10.54 -14.57 3.58
CA HIS A 48 10.32 -13.95 2.29
C HIS A 48 8.96 -14.34 1.68
N LYS A 49 8.48 -15.57 1.91
CA LYS A 49 7.17 -16.01 1.40
C LYS A 49 6.05 -15.27 2.11
N TYR A 50 6.15 -15.11 3.42
CA TYR A 50 5.19 -14.34 4.20
C TYR A 50 5.17 -12.88 3.75
N ALA A 51 6.32 -12.22 3.68
CA ALA A 51 6.42 -10.85 3.20
C ALA A 51 5.85 -10.68 1.77
N TYR A 52 6.10 -11.66 0.89
CA TYR A 52 5.59 -11.66 -0.49
C TYR A 52 4.07 -11.68 -0.54
N SER A 53 3.42 -12.58 0.21
CA SER A 53 1.96 -12.72 0.18
C SER A 53 1.25 -11.41 0.53
N TYR A 54 1.72 -10.71 1.56
CA TYR A 54 1.15 -9.41 1.94
C TYR A 54 1.52 -8.28 0.99
N ALA A 55 2.76 -8.26 0.48
CA ALA A 55 3.17 -7.27 -0.52
C ALA A 55 2.34 -7.40 -1.80
N HIS A 56 2.09 -8.63 -2.24
CA HIS A 56 1.24 -8.96 -3.39
C HIS A 56 -0.23 -8.59 -3.13
N LYS A 57 -0.72 -8.80 -1.90
CA LYS A 57 -2.10 -8.46 -1.49
C LYS A 57 -2.36 -6.95 -1.56
N ILE A 58 -1.46 -6.11 -1.04
CA ILE A 58 -1.71 -4.66 -0.95
C ILE A 58 -1.38 -3.91 -2.26
N LYS A 59 -0.56 -4.49 -3.13
CA LYS A 59 -0.16 -3.91 -4.41
C LYS A 59 -1.32 -3.39 -5.26
N PRO A 60 -2.37 -4.18 -5.56
CA PRO A 60 -3.51 -3.66 -6.33
C PRO A 60 -4.18 -2.50 -5.61
N THR A 61 -4.26 -2.51 -4.28
CA THR A 61 -4.83 -1.40 -3.51
C THR A 61 -4.00 -0.13 -3.62
N LEU A 62 -2.66 -0.22 -3.61
CA LEU A 62 -1.78 0.94 -3.84
C LEU A 62 -1.96 1.51 -5.25
N ASP A 63 -2.13 0.65 -6.25
CA ASP A 63 -2.41 1.06 -7.64
C ASP A 63 -3.76 1.79 -7.76
N LEU A 64 -4.81 1.25 -7.12
CA LEU A 64 -6.15 1.82 -7.09
C LEU A 64 -6.17 3.20 -6.43
N MET A 65 -5.42 3.34 -5.33
CA MET A 65 -5.29 4.60 -4.59
C MET A 65 -4.33 5.59 -5.26
N GLY A 66 -3.76 5.24 -6.42
CA GLY A 66 -2.88 6.12 -7.19
C GLY A 66 -1.55 6.43 -6.48
N LEU A 67 -1.11 5.56 -5.58
CA LEU A 67 0.15 5.68 -4.82
C LEU A 67 1.32 5.18 -5.67
N ASN A 68 1.59 5.85 -6.79
CA ASN A 68 2.53 5.37 -7.80
C ASN A 68 3.93 5.03 -7.25
N VAL A 69 4.48 5.89 -6.38
CA VAL A 69 5.81 5.66 -5.80
C VAL A 69 5.77 4.43 -4.86
N ALA A 70 4.79 4.34 -3.96
CA ALA A 70 4.62 3.17 -3.10
C ALA A 70 4.34 1.88 -3.92
N PHE A 71 3.67 1.99 -5.06
CA PHE A 71 3.44 0.88 -5.98
C PHE A 71 4.75 0.41 -6.63
N GLU A 72 5.61 1.31 -7.09
CA GLU A 72 6.93 0.93 -7.62
C GLU A 72 7.82 0.30 -6.53
N GLU A 73 7.76 0.84 -5.32
CA GLU A 73 8.52 0.32 -4.19
C GLU A 73 8.01 -1.05 -3.72
N ILE A 74 6.69 -1.30 -3.72
CA ILE A 74 6.16 -2.62 -3.36
C ILE A 74 6.55 -3.69 -4.38
N LEU A 75 6.71 -3.32 -5.67
CA LEU A 75 7.27 -4.22 -6.69
C LEU A 75 8.73 -4.59 -6.37
N GLN A 76 9.51 -3.65 -5.83
CA GLN A 76 10.87 -3.94 -5.36
C GLN A 76 10.86 -4.91 -4.16
N VAL A 77 9.90 -4.76 -3.24
CA VAL A 77 9.67 -5.73 -2.14
C VAL A 77 9.33 -7.10 -2.69
N GLU A 78 8.38 -7.21 -3.62
CA GLU A 78 8.05 -8.49 -4.27
C GLU A 78 9.25 -9.13 -4.97
N ALA A 79 10.06 -8.32 -5.66
CA ALA A 79 11.26 -8.81 -6.34
C ALA A 79 12.35 -9.25 -5.35
N TRP A 80 12.49 -8.54 -4.23
CA TRP A 80 13.42 -8.89 -3.14
C TRP A 80 13.01 -10.20 -2.45
N THR A 81 11.71 -10.40 -2.20
CA THR A 81 11.21 -11.65 -1.61
C THR A 81 11.39 -12.84 -2.55
N LYS A 82 11.14 -12.67 -3.86
CA LYS A 82 11.39 -13.72 -4.86
C LYS A 82 12.88 -14.07 -5.00
N ALA A 83 13.76 -13.10 -4.78
CA ALA A 83 15.20 -13.29 -4.79
C ALA A 83 15.77 -13.76 -3.44
N GLU A 84 14.92 -14.16 -2.48
CA GLU A 84 15.33 -14.63 -1.14
C GLU A 84 16.26 -13.64 -0.42
N GLY A 85 15.99 -12.35 -0.59
CA GLY A 85 16.70 -11.29 0.11
C GLY A 85 18.12 -10.97 -0.38
N LYS A 86 18.51 -11.47 -1.55
CA LYS A 86 19.85 -11.24 -2.15
C LYS A 86 20.11 -9.78 -2.60
N LYS A 87 19.10 -8.91 -2.58
CA LYS A 87 19.24 -7.48 -2.94
C LYS A 87 19.43 -6.62 -1.70
N LYS A 88 20.27 -5.58 -1.79
CA LYS A 88 20.51 -4.61 -0.71
C LYS A 88 19.36 -3.61 -0.58
N ASP A 89 19.12 -3.20 0.67
CA ASP A 89 18.27 -2.09 1.14
C ASP A 89 16.74 -2.17 1.04
N ILE A 90 16.15 -3.34 1.30
CA ILE A 90 14.68 -3.42 1.35
C ILE A 90 14.05 -2.68 2.54
N ILE A 91 14.82 -2.44 3.59
CA ILE A 91 14.33 -1.79 4.81
C ILE A 91 14.00 -0.33 4.53
N GLU A 92 14.84 0.37 3.77
CA GLU A 92 14.59 1.76 3.36
C GLU A 92 13.40 1.86 2.41
N THR A 93 13.34 1.00 1.38
CA THR A 93 12.19 0.89 0.47
C THR A 93 10.89 0.68 1.26
N PHE A 94 10.87 -0.29 2.18
CA PHE A 94 9.69 -0.57 2.99
C PHE A 94 9.32 0.57 3.94
N LYS A 95 10.31 1.30 4.47
CA LYS A 95 10.07 2.50 5.29
C LYS A 95 9.41 3.62 4.49
N SER A 96 9.83 3.83 3.24
CA SER A 96 9.24 4.80 2.32
C SER A 96 7.77 4.49 2.03
N ILE A 97 7.44 3.23 1.69
CA ILE A 97 6.05 2.76 1.48
C ILE A 97 5.19 3.10 2.70
N ARG A 98 5.67 2.80 3.91
CA ARG A 98 4.94 3.08 5.15
C ARG A 98 4.67 4.57 5.36
N ILE A 99 5.61 5.44 4.99
CA ILE A 99 5.44 6.89 5.13
C ILE A 99 4.34 7.36 4.16
N GLN A 100 4.43 6.95 2.89
CA GLN A 100 3.46 7.36 1.87
C GLN A 100 2.03 6.88 2.20
N VAL A 101 1.87 5.61 2.59
CA VAL A 101 0.57 5.08 3.00
C VAL A 101 0.04 5.84 4.23
N LYS A 102 0.89 6.14 5.21
CA LYS A 102 0.48 6.89 6.40
C LYS A 102 0.04 8.32 6.06
N GLU A 103 0.75 9.00 5.16
CA GLU A 103 0.35 10.33 4.69
C GLU A 103 -0.97 10.27 3.93
N ALA A 104 -1.14 9.31 3.02
CA ALA A 104 -2.38 9.12 2.28
C ALA A 104 -3.58 8.84 3.19
N ILE A 105 -3.44 7.95 4.17
CA ILE A 105 -4.49 7.68 5.17
C ILE A 105 -4.86 8.93 5.94
N LYS A 106 -3.87 9.75 6.33
CA LYS A 106 -4.11 10.99 7.07
C LYS A 106 -4.91 11.99 6.22
N GLU A 107 -4.60 12.11 4.93
CA GLU A 107 -5.37 12.98 4.03
C GLU A 107 -6.77 12.43 3.78
N ILE A 108 -6.93 11.15 3.47
CA ILE A 108 -8.24 10.50 3.24
C ILE A 108 -9.16 10.67 4.44
N LYS A 109 -8.68 10.40 5.66
CA LYS A 109 -9.46 10.59 6.88
C LYS A 109 -9.96 12.03 7.05
N LYS A 110 -9.17 13.00 6.61
CA LYS A 110 -9.53 14.41 6.67
C LYS A 110 -10.51 14.81 5.56
N ASP A 111 -10.35 14.28 4.35
CA ASP A 111 -11.17 14.62 3.18
C ASP A 111 -12.57 13.97 3.24
N PHE A 112 -12.66 12.77 3.83
CA PHE A 112 -13.86 11.93 3.85
C PHE A 112 -14.48 11.74 5.24
N ASP A 113 -13.95 12.42 6.27
CA ASP A 113 -14.43 12.35 7.66
C ASP A 113 -14.43 10.92 8.25
N LEU A 114 -13.29 10.21 8.13
CA LEU A 114 -13.07 8.80 8.55
C LEU A 114 -12.09 8.62 9.72
#